data_AF-A0A7S4GKU0-F1
#
_entry.id   AF-A0A7S4GKU0-F1
#
_cell.length_a   1.000
_cell.length_b   1.000
_cell.length_c   1.000
_cell.angle_alpha   90.00
_cell.angle_beta   90.00
_cell.angle_gamma   90.00
#
_symmetry.space_group_name_H-M   'P 1'
#
loop_
_entity.id
_entity.type
_entity.pdbx_description
1 polymer ?
#
loop_
_entity_poly.entity_id
_entity_poly.type
_entity_poly.pdbx_seq_one_letter_code
_entity_poly.pdbx_strand_id
1 'polypeptide(L)'
;RAAAFVALAGSAAAFAPTMSAEVGRRQAIAGAGVAAGVAVALPLRTDAKIDNKLRAPIVTVFDARGCTEHKNRESKGPKTGGIDDEMCVKVQYEKIAACEDTAFLVLKECLSEMK
;
A
#
# COMPACT_ATOMS: atom_id res chain seq x y z
N ARG A 1 3.23 33.52 -40.67
CA ARG A 1 2.07 34.15 -40.01
C ARG A 1 0.88 33.21 -40.14
N ALA A 2 0.53 32.49 -39.07
CA ALA A 2 -0.81 31.97 -38.78
C ALA A 2 -0.72 31.25 -37.42
N ALA A 3 -1.35 31.83 -36.40
CA ALA A 3 -1.49 31.27 -35.06
C ALA A 3 -2.96 30.91 -34.86
N ALA A 4 -3.24 29.79 -34.19
CA ALA A 4 -4.59 29.45 -33.74
C ALA A 4 -4.52 28.96 -32.29
N PHE A 5 -5.05 29.79 -31.39
CA PHE A 5 -5.29 29.53 -29.98
C PHE A 5 -6.57 28.70 -29.82
N VAL A 6 -6.55 27.66 -28.98
CA VAL A 6 -7.78 26.92 -28.59
C VAL A 6 -8.02 27.01 -27.08
N ALA A 7 -8.97 27.90 -26.79
CA ALA A 7 -10.05 27.85 -25.79
C ALA A 7 -9.81 27.24 -24.40
N LEU A 8 -9.78 28.15 -23.42
CA LEU A 8 -10.09 27.97 -22.01
C LEU A 8 -11.62 27.80 -21.83
N ALA A 9 -12.07 26.65 -21.32
CA ALA A 9 -13.44 26.40 -20.84
C ALA A 9 -13.36 25.30 -19.78
N GLY A 10 -13.90 25.37 -18.57
CA GLY A 10 -14.66 26.38 -17.84
C GLY A 10 -14.88 25.79 -16.44
N SER A 11 -14.62 26.56 -15.38
CA SER A 11 -14.82 26.15 -13.99
C SER A 11 -16.29 26.27 -13.60
N ALA A 12 -17.04 25.16 -13.52
CA ALA A 12 -18.34 25.10 -12.82
C ALA A 12 -18.91 23.66 -12.79
N ALA A 13 -18.37 22.79 -11.94
CA ALA A 13 -19.11 21.64 -11.42
C ALA A 13 -18.62 21.35 -9.99
N ALA A 14 -18.69 22.38 -9.17
CA ALA A 14 -18.77 22.22 -7.72
C ALA A 14 -20.16 21.66 -7.39
N PHE A 15 -20.21 20.78 -6.39
CA PHE A 15 -21.39 20.34 -5.65
C PHE A 15 -22.41 19.40 -6.33
N ALA A 16 -22.29 18.11 -6.00
CA ALA A 16 -23.44 17.25 -5.75
C ALA A 16 -23.14 16.36 -4.52
N PRO A 17 -23.68 16.66 -3.33
CA PRO A 17 -23.54 15.84 -2.13
C PRO A 17 -24.80 14.99 -1.93
N THR A 18 -24.84 13.75 -2.39
CA THR A 18 -25.90 12.76 -2.07
C THR A 18 -25.40 11.39 -2.51
N MET A 19 -25.44 10.28 -1.79
CA MET A 19 -25.82 9.84 -0.45
C MET A 19 -25.12 8.46 -0.31
N SER A 20 -24.79 8.04 0.92
CA SER A 20 -24.46 6.68 1.34
C SER A 20 -23.99 5.69 0.25
N ALA A 21 -22.68 5.67 -0.01
CA ALA A 21 -22.03 4.42 -0.39
C ALA A 21 -21.20 3.98 0.81
N GLU A 22 -21.72 3.00 1.53
CA GLU A 22 -20.94 2.17 2.44
C GLU A 22 -19.79 1.52 1.64
N VAL A 23 -18.68 2.25 1.50
CA VAL A 23 -17.45 1.74 0.89
C VAL A 23 -16.88 0.71 1.85
N GLY A 24 -17.25 -0.55 1.64
CA GLY A 24 -16.60 -1.67 2.29
C GLY A 24 -15.10 -1.62 2.01
N ARG A 25 -14.28 -2.00 3.00
CA ARG A 25 -12.79 -2.00 2.92
C ARG A 25 -12.21 -2.69 1.67
N ARG A 26 -13.00 -3.48 0.94
CA ARG A 26 -12.62 -4.14 -0.32
C ARG A 26 -12.69 -3.22 -1.56
N GLN A 27 -13.55 -2.20 -1.58
CA GLN A 27 -13.62 -1.25 -2.71
C GLN A 27 -12.49 -0.22 -2.69
N ALA A 28 -11.87 0.03 -1.53
CA ALA A 28 -10.62 0.78 -1.45
C ALA A 28 -9.46 0.13 -2.23
N ILE A 29 -9.58 -1.16 -2.58
CA ILE A 29 -8.56 -1.95 -3.30
C ILE A 29 -8.93 -2.11 -4.79
N ALA A 30 -10.19 -1.91 -5.16
CA ALA A 30 -10.69 -2.14 -6.51
C ALA A 30 -11.11 -0.83 -7.18
N GLY A 31 -10.13 -0.13 -7.74
CA GLY A 31 -10.31 0.74 -8.90
C GLY A 31 -11.17 2.00 -8.70
N ALA A 32 -10.51 3.15 -8.81
CA ALA A 32 -11.08 4.48 -9.00
C ALA A 32 -11.71 5.17 -7.78
N GLY A 33 -10.89 6.01 -7.14
CA GLY A 33 -11.35 7.31 -6.66
C GLY A 33 -11.35 7.50 -5.14
N VAL A 34 -10.25 8.05 -4.60
CA VAL A 34 -10.32 9.18 -3.67
C VAL A 34 -9.03 10.00 -3.78
N ALA A 35 -9.23 11.30 -3.90
CA ALA A 35 -8.23 12.33 -4.05
C ALA A 35 -7.50 12.64 -2.72
N ALA A 36 -6.34 13.28 -2.89
CA ALA A 36 -5.50 13.95 -1.89
C ALA A 36 -4.64 13.06 -0.97
N GLY A 37 -3.43 12.76 -1.45
CA GLY A 37 -2.30 12.29 -0.63
C GLY A 37 -1.61 11.05 -1.19
N VAL A 38 -0.69 11.25 -2.14
CA VAL A 38 0.25 10.25 -2.69
C VAL A 38 -0.37 8.86 -2.95
N ALA A 39 -1.22 8.77 -3.99
CA ALA A 39 -1.57 7.47 -4.55
C ALA A 39 -0.36 6.92 -5.33
N VAL A 40 0.36 5.95 -4.76
CA VAL A 40 1.28 5.12 -5.54
C VAL A 40 0.42 4.34 -6.53
N ALA A 41 0.39 4.79 -7.78
CA ALA A 41 -0.23 4.08 -8.89
C ALA A 41 0.60 2.82 -9.18
N LEU A 42 0.42 1.78 -8.37
CA LEU A 42 0.88 0.44 -8.71
C LEU A 42 0.03 -0.06 -9.88
N PRO A 43 0.63 -0.54 -10.98
CA PRO A 43 -0.10 -1.27 -12.00
C PRO A 43 -0.56 -2.59 -11.38
N LEU A 44 -1.77 -2.60 -10.82
CA LEU A 44 -2.45 -3.81 -10.39
C LEU A 44 -2.78 -4.62 -11.65
N ARG A 45 -1.88 -5.55 -11.98
CA ARG A 45 -2.12 -6.57 -12.99
C ARG A 45 -3.29 -7.43 -12.56
N THR A 46 -4.39 -7.35 -13.29
CA THR A 46 -5.60 -8.16 -13.07
C THR A 46 -5.41 -9.63 -13.49
N ASP A 47 -4.28 -9.96 -14.11
CA ASP A 47 -3.88 -11.28 -14.62
C ASP A 47 -2.90 -12.04 -13.70
N ALA A 48 -2.72 -11.58 -12.45
CA ALA A 48 -1.82 -12.22 -11.50
C ALA A 48 -2.27 -13.66 -11.18
N LYS A 49 -1.46 -14.65 -11.59
CA LYS A 49 -1.67 -16.06 -11.25
C LYS A 49 -1.29 -16.31 -9.80
N ILE A 50 -2.12 -17.08 -9.07
CA ILE A 50 -1.79 -17.54 -7.72
C ILE A 50 -0.59 -18.49 -7.81
N ASP A 51 0.50 -18.14 -7.12
CA ASP A 51 1.68 -19.00 -7.00
C ASP A 51 1.45 -20.05 -5.91
N ASN A 52 1.39 -21.32 -6.30
CA ASN A 52 1.16 -22.46 -5.40
C ASN A 52 2.36 -22.75 -4.47
N LYS A 53 3.45 -21.97 -4.57
CA LYS A 53 4.65 -22.12 -3.73
C LYS A 53 4.50 -21.52 -2.32
N LEU A 54 3.30 -21.05 -1.95
CA LEU A 54 3.00 -20.44 -0.64
C LEU A 54 3.91 -19.25 -0.32
N ARG A 55 4.33 -18.51 -1.36
CA ARG A 55 5.19 -17.34 -1.21
C ARG A 55 4.34 -16.07 -1.20
N ALA A 56 4.61 -15.21 -0.23
CA ALA A 56 3.99 -13.89 -0.17
C ALA A 56 5.07 -12.82 0.00
N PRO A 57 4.84 -11.59 -0.51
CA PRO A 57 5.71 -10.47 -0.23
C PRO A 57 5.56 -10.03 1.23
N ILE A 58 6.57 -10.30 2.05
CA ILE A 58 6.73 -9.71 3.38
C ILE A 58 7.31 -8.31 3.19
N VAL A 59 6.52 -7.32 3.58
CA VAL A 59 6.89 -5.90 3.52
C VAL A 59 7.23 -5.44 4.92
N THR A 60 8.47 -5.00 5.13
CA THR A 60 8.90 -4.33 6.36
C THR A 60 9.20 -2.88 6.05
N VAL A 61 8.46 -1.98 6.69
CA VAL A 61 8.62 -0.54 6.56
C VAL A 61 9.49 -0.06 7.72
N PHE A 62 10.67 0.46 7.40
CA PHE A 62 11.60 1.05 8.34
C PHE A 62 11.53 2.56 8.23
N ASP A 63 10.87 3.20 9.21
CA ASP A 63 11.04 4.62 9.49
C ASP A 63 12.07 4.73 10.62
N ALA A 64 13.36 4.85 10.26
CA ALA A 64 14.47 4.84 11.20
C ALA A 64 15.03 6.25 11.42
N ARG A 65 14.17 7.28 11.33
CA ARG A 65 14.58 8.67 11.52
C ARG A 65 15.19 8.89 12.91
N GLY A 66 16.41 9.42 12.94
CA GLY A 66 17.18 9.63 14.17
C GLY A 66 17.69 8.35 14.85
N CYS A 67 17.61 7.18 14.21
CA CYS A 67 18.17 5.94 14.74
C CYS A 67 19.71 5.96 14.65
N THR A 68 20.38 5.83 15.80
CA THR A 68 21.86 5.81 15.89
C THR A 68 22.44 4.40 16.03
N GLU A 69 21.61 3.43 16.44
CA GLU A 69 22.03 2.05 16.67
C GLU A 69 22.29 1.27 15.38
N HIS A 70 21.62 1.66 14.28
CA HIS A 70 21.73 1.01 12.99
C HIS A 70 22.37 1.94 11.95
N LYS A 71 23.30 1.41 11.15
CA LYS A 71 23.88 2.15 10.04
C LYS A 71 23.19 1.76 8.75
N ASN A 72 22.44 2.69 8.14
CA ASN A 72 21.68 2.49 6.91
C ASN A 72 22.60 2.09 5.74
N ARG A 73 22.78 0.78 5.53
CA ARG A 73 23.68 0.19 4.51
C ARG A 73 22.94 -0.75 3.56
N GLU A 74 21.70 -1.12 3.89
CA GLU A 74 20.88 -2.09 3.17
C GLU A 74 20.35 -1.50 1.85
N SER A 75 20.05 -0.20 1.84
CA SER A 75 19.75 0.53 0.62
C SER A 75 21.04 0.78 -0.15
N LYS A 76 21.20 0.09 -1.28
CA LYS A 76 22.33 0.27 -2.22
C LYS A 76 22.05 1.34 -3.28
N GLY A 77 20.89 1.99 -3.19
CA GLY A 77 20.48 3.05 -4.12
C GLY A 77 21.25 4.34 -3.91
N PRO A 78 21.14 5.30 -4.85
CA PRO A 78 21.65 6.63 -4.64
C PRO A 78 20.96 7.29 -3.44
N LYS A 79 21.75 8.04 -2.67
CA LYS A 79 21.22 8.83 -1.55
C LYS A 79 20.47 10.05 -2.06
N THR A 80 19.38 10.39 -1.40
CA THR A 80 18.61 11.60 -1.70
C THR A 80 19.17 12.83 -0.99
N GLY A 81 20.01 12.66 0.03
CA GLY A 81 20.61 13.76 0.80
C GLY A 81 19.63 14.40 1.79
N GLY A 82 18.61 13.64 2.21
CA GLY A 82 17.52 14.12 3.05
C GLY A 82 16.95 13.02 3.92
N ILE A 83 15.74 13.27 4.44
CA ILE A 83 15.08 12.39 5.43
C ILE A 83 14.86 10.97 4.88
N ASP A 84 14.72 10.81 3.56
CA ASP A 84 14.53 9.49 2.95
C ASP A 84 15.76 8.58 3.06
N ASP A 85 16.95 9.10 3.33
CA ASP A 85 18.15 8.28 3.60
C ASP A 85 18.05 7.53 4.95
N GLU A 86 17.10 7.93 5.79
CA GLU A 86 16.78 7.30 7.08
C GLU A 86 15.51 6.43 7.02
N MET A 87 14.91 6.30 5.83
CA MET A 87 13.72 5.50 5.62
C MET A 87 13.99 4.41 4.57
N CYS A 88 13.49 3.19 4.80
CA CYS A 88 13.68 2.08 3.88
C CYS A 88 12.46 1.15 3.88
N VAL A 89 12.09 0.64 2.70
CA VAL A 89 11.09 -0.41 2.56
C VAL A 89 11.79 -1.67 2.08
N LYS A 90 11.76 -2.70 2.91
CA LYS A 90 12.29 -4.03 2.57
C LYS A 90 11.13 -4.89 2.11
N VAL A 91 11.25 -5.48 0.92
CA VAL A 91 10.28 -6.42 0.36
C VAL A 91 10.99 -7.75 0.11
N GLN A 92 10.55 -8.80 0.79
CA GLN A 92 11.08 -10.15 0.60
C GLN A 92 9.95 -11.12 0.26
N TYR A 93 10.14 -11.93 -0.77
CA TYR A 93 9.22 -13.03 -1.08
C TYR A 93 9.64 -14.26 -0.31
N GLU A 94 8.95 -14.53 0.79
CA GLU A 94 9.23 -15.68 1.65
C GLU A 94 8.04 -16.63 1.69
N LYS A 95 8.33 -17.89 2.00
CA LYS A 95 7.30 -18.91 2.19
C LYS A 95 6.62 -18.67 3.53
N ILE A 96 5.31 -18.46 3.52
CA ILE A 96 4.55 -18.27 4.76
C ILE A 96 4.27 -19.64 5.37
N ALA A 97 4.72 -19.83 6.60
CA ALA A 97 4.45 -21.02 7.40
C ALA A 97 3.79 -20.61 8.72
N ALA A 98 2.74 -21.32 9.11
CA ALA A 98 2.13 -21.20 10.44
C ALA A 98 2.67 -22.33 11.32
N CYS A 99 3.10 -21.99 12.54
CA CYS A 99 3.52 -22.99 13.52
C CYS A 99 2.28 -23.61 14.20
N GLU A 100 2.34 -24.88 14.57
CA GLU A 100 1.25 -25.58 15.27
C GLU A 100 0.88 -24.90 16.60
N ASP A 101 1.86 -24.36 17.32
CA ASP A 101 1.64 -23.63 18.58
C ASP A 101 0.72 -22.41 18.40
N THR A 102 0.94 -21.66 17.32
CA THR A 102 0.11 -20.49 17.00
C THR A 102 -1.30 -20.90 16.58
N ALA A 103 -1.44 -22.02 15.88
CA ALA A 103 -2.75 -22.54 15.49
C ALA A 103 -3.57 -23.01 16.71
N PHE A 104 -2.92 -23.67 17.68
CA PHE A 104 -3.57 -24.09 18.92
C PHE A 104 -4.03 -22.91 19.78
N LEU A 105 -3.21 -21.86 19.87
CA LEU A 105 -3.54 -20.65 20.62
C LEU A 105 -4.76 -19.94 20.02
N VAL A 106 -4.78 -19.75 18.70
CA VAL A 106 -5.93 -19.14 18.01
C VAL A 106 -7.19 -19.99 18.15
N LEU A 107 -7.08 -21.32 18.07
CA LEU A 107 -8.23 -22.21 18.29
C LEU A 107 -8.83 -22.01 19.68
N LYS A 108 -8.00 -21.93 20.72
CA LYS A 108 -8.43 -21.70 22.10
C LYS A 108 -9.16 -20.36 22.26
N GLU A 109 -8.66 -19.31 21.62
CA GLU A 109 -9.30 -18.00 21.58
C GLU A 109 -10.66 -18.07 20.87
N CYS A 110 -10.73 -18.68 19.68
CA CYS A 110 -11.98 -18.83 18.94
C CYS A 110 -13.06 -19.58 19.72
N LEU A 111 -12.70 -20.67 20.41
CA LEU A 111 -13.66 -21.41 21.25
C LEU A 111 -14.19 -20.60 22.44
N SER A 112 -13.42 -19.61 22.92
CA SER A 112 -13.80 -18.78 24.06
C SER A 112 -14.71 -17.60 23.66
N GLU A 113 -14.60 -17.14 22.41
CA GLU A 113 -15.37 -15.99 21.89
C GLU A 113 -16.61 -16.37 21.08
N MET A 114 -16.78 -17.65 20.76
CA MET A 114 -17.98 -18.18 20.10
C MET A 114 -19.20 -18.07 21.02
N LYS A 115 -20.15 -17.21 20.61
CA LYS A 115 -21.47 -17.04 21.23
C LYS A 115 -22.49 -18.03 20.66
#